data_AF-W9H7X5-F1
#
_entry.id   AF-W9H7X5-F1
#
_cell.length_a   1.000
_cell.length_b   1.000
_cell.length_c   1.000
_cell.angle_alpha   90.00
_cell.angle_beta   90.00
_cell.angle_gamma   90.00
#
_symmetry.space_group_name_H-M   'P 1'
#
loop_
_entity.id
_entity.type
_entity.pdbx_description
1 polymer ?
#
loop_
_entity_poly.entity_id
_entity_poly.type
_entity_poly.pdbx_seq_one_letter_code
_entity_poly.pdbx_strand_id
1 'polypeptide(L)'
;MPPGIPLVICHGTKPWSEPPNYAGLYDVGPELRPFVPTFSYVLFDMRTVEDRDLSRDPFLRFGFAVMKLARGPSDFRRRLLALATTEVYRDDRMVQLLIYMINVYNDLDRATVELLSAPLTEEERGEVTTLAERLYADGKADGKAEGRAQGVAEGLAEGEAKGKAELLLDILEYRFGPVPNDVRARISRSDSDRISTWVCRAMEATSLDQVMNPEKG
;
A
#
# COMPACT_ATOMS: atom_id res chain seq x y z
N MET A 1 -2.68 -39.55 -24.36
CA MET A 1 -3.00 -38.22 -23.80
C MET A 1 -2.12 -37.19 -24.49
N PRO A 2 -2.65 -36.02 -24.90
CA PRO A 2 -1.82 -34.94 -25.41
C PRO A 2 -0.96 -34.33 -24.28
N PRO A 3 0.23 -33.80 -24.59
CA PRO A 3 1.09 -33.16 -23.59
C PRO A 3 0.48 -31.83 -23.12
N GLY A 4 0.45 -31.61 -21.80
CA GLY A 4 0.12 -30.32 -21.20
C GLY A 4 1.38 -29.47 -21.03
N ILE A 5 1.36 -28.21 -21.46
CA ILE A 5 2.49 -27.28 -21.34
C ILE A 5 2.12 -26.19 -20.32
N PRO A 6 2.75 -26.18 -19.13
CA PRO A 6 2.53 -25.13 -18.14
C PRO A 6 3.10 -23.79 -18.62
N LEU A 7 2.30 -22.73 -18.53
CA LEU A 7 2.67 -21.35 -18.88
C LEU A 7 2.58 -20.47 -17.63
N VAL A 8 3.65 -19.74 -17.34
CA VAL A 8 3.70 -18.72 -16.28
C VAL A 8 3.75 -17.35 -16.95
N ILE A 9 2.77 -16.50 -16.68
CA ILE A 9 2.70 -15.13 -17.18
C ILE A 9 3.16 -14.18 -16.06
N CYS A 10 4.31 -13.53 -16.26
CA CYS A 10 4.82 -12.53 -15.34
C CYS A 10 4.44 -11.12 -15.81
N HIS A 11 3.83 -10.34 -14.93
CA HIS A 11 3.32 -8.99 -15.18
C HIS A 11 3.60 -8.03 -14.01
N GLY A 12 4.54 -8.42 -13.12
CA GLY A 12 4.96 -7.60 -11.98
C GLY A 12 5.95 -6.50 -12.39
N THR A 13 6.33 -5.64 -11.46
CA THR A 13 7.32 -4.57 -11.70
C THR A 13 8.76 -5.07 -11.64
N LYS A 14 9.02 -6.18 -10.93
CA LYS A 14 10.35 -6.79 -10.77
C LYS A 14 10.58 -7.91 -11.79
N PRO A 15 11.84 -8.15 -12.20
CA PRO A 15 12.17 -9.33 -12.99
C PRO A 15 11.82 -10.62 -12.29
N TRP A 16 11.36 -11.59 -13.07
CA TRP A 16 11.22 -12.94 -12.59
C TRP A 16 12.59 -13.52 -12.26
N SER A 17 12.82 -13.83 -11.00
CA SER A 17 14.08 -14.38 -10.48
C SER A 17 13.99 -15.87 -10.17
N GLU A 18 12.81 -16.48 -10.29
CA GLU A 18 12.60 -17.86 -9.85
C GLU A 18 13.08 -18.89 -10.90
N PRO A 19 13.46 -20.12 -10.47
CA PRO A 19 13.90 -21.16 -11.38
C PRO A 19 12.84 -21.55 -12.43
N PRO A 20 13.25 -21.91 -13.67
CA PRO A 20 12.34 -22.19 -14.80
C PRO A 20 11.65 -23.56 -14.73
N ASN A 21 11.51 -24.13 -13.53
CA ASN A 21 10.88 -25.42 -13.30
C ASN A 21 10.16 -25.43 -11.94
N TYR A 22 9.14 -26.26 -11.84
CA TYR A 22 8.26 -26.27 -10.68
C TYR A 22 8.98 -26.72 -9.40
N ALA A 23 9.91 -27.68 -9.51
CA ALA A 23 10.67 -28.17 -8.36
C ALA A 23 11.57 -27.10 -7.73
N GLY A 24 12.16 -26.22 -8.53
CA GLY A 24 13.00 -25.13 -8.05
C GLY A 24 12.23 -24.03 -7.31
N LEU A 25 10.88 -24.02 -7.36
CA LEU A 25 10.05 -23.05 -6.64
C LEU A 25 9.89 -23.40 -5.15
N TYR A 26 10.30 -24.61 -4.74
CA TYR A 26 10.07 -25.11 -3.38
C TYR A 26 11.36 -25.58 -2.73
N ASP A 27 11.63 -25.09 -1.52
CA ASP A 27 12.65 -25.65 -0.65
C ASP A 27 12.00 -26.67 0.30
N VAL A 28 12.01 -27.95 -0.10
CA VAL A 28 11.39 -29.04 0.66
C VAL A 28 12.40 -30.09 1.14
N GLY A 29 12.14 -30.62 2.33
CA GLY A 29 12.89 -31.73 2.89
C GLY A 29 12.78 -33.02 2.07
N PRO A 30 13.68 -34.00 2.31
CA PRO A 30 13.76 -35.24 1.51
C PRO A 30 12.46 -36.04 1.46
N GLU A 31 11.66 -36.00 2.53
CA GLU A 31 10.39 -36.73 2.66
C GLU A 31 9.34 -36.26 1.66
N LEU A 32 9.34 -34.98 1.28
CA LEU A 32 8.36 -34.39 0.37
C LEU A 32 8.83 -34.35 -1.08
N ARG A 33 10.14 -34.52 -1.34
CA ARG A 33 10.71 -34.48 -2.70
C ARG A 33 10.01 -35.39 -3.72
N PRO A 34 9.58 -36.63 -3.40
CA PRO A 34 8.88 -37.48 -4.37
C PRO A 34 7.52 -36.94 -4.82
N PHE A 35 6.94 -36.01 -4.07
CA PHE A 35 5.63 -35.42 -4.37
C PHE A 35 5.73 -34.07 -5.11
N VAL A 36 6.95 -33.51 -5.26
CA VAL A 36 7.15 -32.24 -5.97
C VAL A 36 7.24 -32.49 -7.47
N PRO A 37 6.37 -31.88 -8.30
CA PRO A 37 6.47 -32.00 -9.75
C PRO A 37 7.80 -31.46 -10.30
N THR A 38 8.44 -32.22 -11.18
CA THR A 38 9.76 -31.87 -11.75
C THR A 38 9.69 -31.33 -13.18
N PHE A 39 8.51 -30.93 -13.65
CA PHE A 39 8.35 -30.39 -14.99
C PHE A 39 8.85 -28.95 -15.11
N SER A 40 9.25 -28.57 -16.32
CA SER A 40 9.53 -27.18 -16.70
C SER A 40 8.26 -26.45 -17.11
N TYR A 41 8.28 -25.12 -16.98
CA TYR A 41 7.22 -24.25 -17.49
C TYR A 41 7.80 -23.24 -18.47
N VAL A 42 6.97 -22.75 -19.38
CA VAL A 42 7.32 -21.63 -20.25
C VAL A 42 7.05 -20.35 -19.48
N LEU A 43 8.06 -19.49 -19.35
CA LEU A 43 7.91 -18.16 -18.76
C LEU A 43 7.62 -17.13 -19.87
N PHE A 44 6.51 -16.41 -19.72
CA PHE A 44 6.17 -15.26 -20.54
C PHE A 44 6.25 -14.00 -19.70
N ASP A 45 7.38 -13.29 -19.80
CA ASP A 45 7.59 -12.01 -19.14
C ASP A 45 7.02 -10.88 -20.01
N MET A 46 5.89 -10.31 -19.60
CA MET A 46 5.19 -9.28 -20.36
C MET A 46 5.98 -7.98 -20.47
N ARG A 47 6.98 -7.76 -19.61
CA ARG A 47 7.78 -6.53 -19.62
C ARG A 47 8.69 -6.43 -20.83
N THR A 48 9.13 -7.57 -21.37
CA THR A 48 10.04 -7.64 -22.52
C THR A 48 9.32 -7.56 -23.86
N VAL A 49 7.99 -7.62 -23.87
CA VAL A 49 7.16 -7.63 -25.07
C VAL A 49 6.60 -6.23 -25.31
N GLU A 50 6.72 -5.68 -26.51
CA GLU A 50 6.10 -4.39 -26.86
C GLU A 50 4.57 -4.45 -26.76
N ASP A 51 3.91 -3.33 -26.39
CA ASP A 51 2.47 -3.39 -26.06
C ASP A 51 1.60 -3.84 -27.24
N ARG A 52 2.00 -3.45 -28.46
CA ARG A 52 1.31 -3.84 -29.70
C ARG A 52 1.38 -5.34 -30.00
N ASP A 53 2.36 -6.03 -29.41
CA ASP A 53 2.72 -7.42 -29.68
C ASP A 53 2.27 -8.36 -28.54
N LEU A 54 1.58 -7.84 -27.52
CA LEU A 54 1.07 -8.63 -26.38
C LEU A 54 0.03 -9.69 -26.80
N SER A 55 -0.75 -9.41 -27.84
CA SER A 55 -1.66 -10.39 -28.46
C SER A 55 -2.01 -9.96 -29.88
N ARG A 56 -2.36 -10.93 -30.72
CA ARG A 56 -2.96 -10.67 -32.04
C ARG A 56 -4.43 -10.27 -31.95
N ASP A 57 -5.10 -10.69 -30.88
CA ASP A 57 -6.48 -10.30 -30.59
C ASP A 57 -6.48 -8.89 -29.96
N PRO A 58 -7.21 -7.91 -30.54
CA PRO A 58 -7.20 -6.53 -30.07
C PRO A 58 -7.64 -6.38 -28.61
N PHE A 59 -8.70 -7.10 -28.20
CA PHE A 59 -9.24 -7.02 -26.85
C PHE A 59 -8.27 -7.61 -25.82
N LEU A 60 -7.74 -8.81 -26.08
CA LEU A 60 -6.75 -9.44 -25.20
C LEU A 60 -5.48 -8.60 -25.11
N ARG A 61 -5.04 -8.01 -26.22
CA ARG A 61 -3.88 -7.10 -26.23
C ARG A 61 -4.12 -5.89 -25.32
N PHE A 62 -5.31 -5.28 -25.42
CA PHE A 62 -5.69 -4.16 -24.55
C PHE A 62 -5.74 -4.59 -23.08
N GLY A 63 -6.42 -5.70 -22.74
CA GLY A 63 -6.48 -6.24 -21.38
C GLY A 63 -5.10 -6.59 -20.80
N PHE A 64 -4.21 -7.18 -21.61
CA PHE A 64 -2.83 -7.44 -21.22
C PHE A 64 -2.02 -6.15 -21.01
N ALA A 65 -2.25 -5.13 -21.83
CA ALA A 65 -1.61 -3.83 -21.66
C ALA A 65 -2.07 -3.16 -20.36
N VAL A 66 -3.35 -3.24 -20.01
CA VAL A 66 -3.86 -2.80 -18.70
C VAL A 66 -3.06 -3.47 -17.57
N MET A 67 -2.97 -4.81 -17.60
CA MET A 67 -2.24 -5.58 -16.57
C MET A 67 -0.75 -5.22 -16.47
N LYS A 68 -0.11 -5.02 -17.62
CA LYS A 68 1.31 -4.68 -17.72
C LYS A 68 1.61 -3.25 -17.25
N LEU A 69 0.75 -2.29 -17.60
CA LEU A 69 1.07 -0.86 -17.49
C LEU A 69 0.55 -0.22 -16.21
N ALA A 70 -0.51 -0.76 -15.60
CA ALA A 70 -1.21 -0.09 -14.50
C ALA A 70 -0.37 0.11 -13.21
N ARG A 71 0.86 -0.43 -13.12
CA ARG A 71 1.76 -0.29 -11.96
C ARG A 71 3.15 0.25 -12.30
N GLY A 72 3.39 0.78 -13.50
CA GLY A 72 4.76 1.05 -13.98
C GLY A 72 5.03 2.46 -14.51
N PRO A 73 4.47 2.89 -15.65
CA PRO A 73 4.94 4.09 -16.35
C PRO A 73 4.05 5.33 -16.14
N SER A 74 4.66 6.51 -16.02
CA SER A 74 3.97 7.83 -16.06
C SER A 74 3.13 8.03 -17.33
N ASP A 75 3.51 7.37 -18.42
CA ASP A 75 2.87 7.44 -19.73
C ASP A 75 1.74 6.42 -19.92
N PHE A 76 1.33 5.72 -18.84
CA PHE A 76 0.29 4.68 -18.85
C PHE A 76 -0.94 5.09 -19.67
N ARG A 77 -1.54 6.24 -19.35
CA ARG A 77 -2.73 6.77 -20.03
C ARG A 77 -2.54 6.85 -21.54
N ARG A 78 -1.43 7.43 -22.01
CA ARG A 78 -1.15 7.60 -23.45
C ARG A 78 -1.04 6.25 -24.16
N ARG A 79 -0.28 5.32 -23.57
CA ARG A 79 -0.04 3.99 -24.16
C ARG A 79 -1.31 3.15 -24.19
N LEU A 80 -2.10 3.21 -23.13
CA LEU A 80 -3.37 2.50 -23.06
C LEU A 80 -4.37 3.03 -24.10
N LEU A 81 -4.52 4.35 -24.21
CA LEU A 81 -5.40 4.97 -25.21
C LEU A 81 -4.98 4.63 -26.65
N ALA A 82 -3.67 4.46 -26.91
CA ALA A 82 -3.18 4.03 -28.22
C ALA A 82 -3.63 2.61 -28.62
N LEU A 83 -4.04 1.78 -27.66
CA LEU A 83 -4.53 0.41 -27.88
C LEU A 83 -6.05 0.30 -27.81
N ALA A 84 -6.75 1.36 -27.40
CA ALA A 84 -8.21 1.41 -27.30
C ALA A 84 -8.85 1.62 -28.68
N THR A 85 -8.76 0.61 -29.55
CA THR A 85 -9.29 0.68 -30.93
C THR A 85 -10.80 0.41 -30.97
N THR A 86 -11.46 0.75 -32.08
CA THR A 86 -12.88 0.42 -32.29
C THR A 86 -13.18 -1.08 -32.16
N GLU A 87 -12.23 -1.96 -32.50
CA GLU A 87 -12.38 -3.41 -32.34
C GLU A 87 -12.46 -3.81 -30.86
N VAL A 88 -11.69 -3.14 -29.99
CA VAL A 88 -11.75 -3.35 -28.54
C VAL A 88 -13.11 -2.96 -27.99
N TYR A 89 -13.65 -1.81 -28.42
CA TYR A 89 -14.95 -1.32 -27.97
C TYR A 89 -16.15 -2.08 -28.52
N ARG A 90 -15.97 -2.89 -29.57
CA ARG A 90 -17.01 -3.78 -30.09
C ARG A 90 -17.08 -5.12 -29.35
N ASP A 91 -16.14 -5.38 -28.45
CA ASP A 91 -16.13 -6.60 -27.67
C ASP A 91 -17.06 -6.45 -26.46
N ASP A 92 -18.01 -7.37 -26.31
CA ASP A 92 -19.00 -7.37 -25.22
C ASP A 92 -18.36 -7.40 -23.81
N ARG A 93 -17.09 -7.78 -23.71
CA ARG A 93 -16.35 -7.84 -22.44
C ARG A 93 -15.73 -6.49 -22.04
N MET A 94 -15.83 -5.46 -22.88
CA MET A 94 -15.18 -4.17 -22.64
C MET A 94 -15.66 -3.48 -21.36
N VAL A 95 -16.97 -3.45 -21.13
CA VAL A 95 -17.54 -2.88 -19.90
C VAL A 95 -17.02 -3.60 -18.67
N GLN A 96 -17.00 -4.93 -18.70
CA GLN A 96 -16.48 -5.74 -17.59
C GLN A 96 -14.98 -5.51 -17.35
N LEU A 97 -14.19 -5.30 -18.41
CA LEU A 97 -12.78 -4.97 -18.29
C LEU A 97 -12.57 -3.59 -17.64
N LEU A 98 -13.37 -2.58 -18.01
CA LEU A 98 -13.32 -1.25 -17.38
C LEU A 98 -13.74 -1.31 -15.91
N ILE A 99 -14.80 -2.06 -15.60
CA ILE A 99 -15.23 -2.30 -14.22
C ILE A 99 -14.10 -2.96 -13.41
N TYR A 100 -13.47 -3.99 -13.97
CA TYR A 100 -12.32 -4.65 -13.33
C TYR A 100 -11.16 -3.66 -13.12
N MET A 101 -10.87 -2.85 -14.13
CA MET A 101 -9.82 -1.84 -14.06
C MET A 101 -10.02 -0.86 -12.91
N ILE A 102 -11.23 -0.32 -12.79
CA ILE A 102 -11.57 0.66 -11.75
C ILE A 102 -11.50 0.01 -10.36
N ASN A 103 -11.91 -1.25 -10.21
CA ASN A 103 -11.88 -1.97 -8.94
C ASN A 103 -10.47 -2.40 -8.50
N VAL A 104 -9.60 -2.75 -9.45
CA VAL A 104 -8.26 -3.31 -9.15
C VAL A 104 -7.17 -2.25 -9.16
N TYR A 105 -7.33 -1.18 -9.94
CA TYR A 105 -6.36 -0.12 -10.07
C TYR A 105 -6.95 1.20 -9.56
N ASN A 106 -6.82 1.42 -8.25
CA ASN A 106 -7.26 2.64 -7.57
C ASN A 106 -6.57 3.93 -8.06
N ASP A 107 -5.50 3.82 -8.85
CA ASP A 107 -4.73 4.95 -9.41
C ASP A 107 -5.22 5.41 -10.79
N LEU A 108 -6.27 4.80 -11.35
CA LEU A 108 -6.90 5.31 -12.57
C LEU A 108 -7.52 6.67 -12.26
N ASP A 109 -7.00 7.73 -12.87
CA ASP A 109 -7.56 9.05 -12.71
C ASP A 109 -8.90 9.20 -13.43
N ARG A 110 -9.75 10.11 -12.93
CA ARG A 110 -11.08 10.38 -13.48
C ARG A 110 -11.05 10.70 -14.98
N ALA A 111 -10.07 11.45 -15.46
CA ALA A 111 -9.99 11.82 -16.87
C ALA A 111 -9.69 10.61 -17.75
N THR A 112 -8.89 9.67 -17.27
CA THR A 112 -8.65 8.39 -17.97
C THR A 112 -9.93 7.56 -18.06
N VAL A 113 -10.70 7.45 -16.97
CA VAL A 113 -12.00 6.74 -16.97
C VAL A 113 -12.98 7.39 -17.95
N GLU A 114 -13.09 8.72 -17.94
CA GLU A 114 -13.96 9.47 -18.85
C GLU A 114 -13.57 9.23 -20.33
N LEU A 115 -12.28 9.29 -20.65
CA LEU A 115 -11.79 9.06 -22.02
C LEU A 115 -12.04 7.63 -22.50
N LEU A 116 -11.85 6.63 -21.63
CA LEU A 116 -12.10 5.23 -21.97
C LEU A 116 -13.59 4.91 -22.07
N SER A 117 -14.45 5.66 -21.39
CA SER A 117 -15.90 5.42 -21.41
C SER A 117 -16.62 6.21 -22.51
N ALA A 118 -15.96 7.20 -23.12
CA ALA A 118 -16.53 8.05 -24.16
C ALA A 118 -17.01 7.28 -25.41
N PRO A 119 -16.33 6.21 -25.88
CA PRO A 119 -16.79 5.45 -27.05
C PRO A 119 -17.93 4.46 -26.76
N LEU A 120 -18.27 4.24 -25.48
CA LEU A 120 -19.37 3.35 -25.08
C LEU A 120 -20.74 3.97 -25.36
N THR A 121 -21.76 3.12 -25.39
CA THR A 121 -23.16 3.57 -25.40
C THR A 121 -23.51 4.31 -24.11
N GLU A 122 -24.59 5.10 -24.12
CA GLU A 122 -25.01 5.86 -22.92
C GLU A 122 -25.38 4.94 -21.74
N GLU A 123 -25.93 3.76 -22.02
CA GLU A 123 -26.28 2.78 -20.99
C GLU A 123 -25.01 2.23 -20.32
N GLU A 124 -24.09 1.68 -21.11
CA GLU A 124 -22.81 1.14 -20.63
C GLU A 124 -21.96 2.21 -19.91
N ARG A 125 -21.93 3.43 -20.46
CA ARG A 125 -21.23 4.56 -19.83
C ARG A 125 -21.85 4.91 -18.49
N GLY A 126 -23.18 4.87 -18.38
CA GLY A 126 -23.91 5.08 -17.14
C GLY A 126 -23.50 4.10 -16.05
N GLU A 127 -23.40 2.80 -16.39
CA GLU A 127 -22.94 1.76 -15.47
C GLU A 127 -21.51 2.00 -14.98
N VAL A 128 -20.57 2.23 -15.91
CA VAL A 128 -19.15 2.47 -15.59
C VAL A 128 -18.98 3.73 -14.73
N THR A 129 -19.68 4.81 -15.07
CA THR A 129 -19.57 6.10 -14.36
C THR A 129 -20.15 6.01 -12.95
N THR A 130 -21.32 5.39 -12.80
CA THR A 130 -21.96 5.22 -11.48
C THR A 130 -21.08 4.42 -10.53
N LEU A 131 -20.47 3.33 -11.04
CA LEU A 131 -19.53 2.54 -10.25
C LEU A 131 -18.28 3.36 -9.88
N ALA A 132 -17.70 4.08 -10.85
CA ALA A 132 -16.52 4.91 -10.62
C ALA A 132 -16.80 5.97 -9.53
N GLU A 133 -17.90 6.70 -9.63
CA GLU A 133 -18.29 7.73 -8.66
C GLU A 133 -18.46 7.17 -7.25
N ARG A 134 -19.11 6.01 -7.13
CA ARG A 134 -19.25 5.33 -5.84
C ARG A 134 -17.91 4.95 -5.23
N LEU A 135 -17.02 4.33 -6.01
CA LEU A 135 -15.70 3.91 -5.51
C LEU A 135 -14.82 5.10 -5.12
N TYR A 136 -14.87 6.21 -5.89
CA TYR A 136 -14.18 7.43 -5.50
C TYR A 136 -14.76 8.04 -4.21
N ALA A 137 -16.07 8.00 -4.02
CA ALA A 137 -16.72 8.49 -2.82
C ALA A 137 -16.34 7.64 -1.59
N ASP A 138 -16.38 6.32 -1.72
CA ASP A 138 -15.99 5.36 -0.68
C ASP A 138 -14.52 5.55 -0.30
N GLY A 139 -13.59 5.59 -1.27
CA GLY A 139 -12.17 5.81 -1.01
C GLY A 139 -11.87 7.16 -0.36
N LYS A 140 -12.60 8.22 -0.71
CA LYS A 140 -12.48 9.53 -0.03
C LYS A 140 -13.00 9.49 1.41
N ALA A 141 -14.08 8.76 1.65
CA ALA A 141 -14.65 8.59 2.98
C ALA A 141 -13.68 7.83 3.89
N ASP A 142 -13.11 6.73 3.38
CA ASP A 142 -12.13 5.90 4.08
C ASP A 142 -10.86 6.69 4.41
N GLY A 143 -10.26 7.38 3.43
CA GLY A 143 -9.08 8.21 3.69
C GLY A 143 -9.33 9.33 4.70
N LYS A 144 -10.53 9.92 4.72
CA LYS A 144 -10.92 10.90 5.74
C LYS A 144 -11.16 10.26 7.11
N ALA A 145 -11.63 9.03 7.17
CA ALA A 145 -11.80 8.29 8.42
C ALA A 145 -10.43 7.93 9.01
N GLU A 146 -9.54 7.36 8.22
CA GLU A 146 -8.17 7.02 8.60
C GLU A 146 -7.38 8.25 9.07
N GLY A 147 -7.38 9.34 8.29
CA GLY A 147 -6.69 10.57 8.67
C GLY A 147 -7.21 11.18 9.97
N ARG A 148 -8.52 11.09 10.22
CA ARG A 148 -9.11 11.52 11.51
C ARG A 148 -8.71 10.59 12.65
N ALA A 149 -8.75 9.28 12.45
CA ALA A 149 -8.36 8.31 13.47
C ALA A 149 -6.89 8.49 13.86
N GLN A 150 -6.00 8.65 12.89
CA GLN A 150 -4.59 8.93 13.12
C GLN A 150 -4.40 10.26 13.86
N GLY A 151 -5.04 11.35 13.40
CA GLY A 151 -4.90 12.66 14.06
C GLY A 151 -5.45 12.67 15.50
N VAL A 152 -6.52 11.92 15.78
CA VAL A 152 -7.03 11.75 17.14
C VAL A 152 -6.06 10.94 18.00
N ALA A 153 -5.49 9.86 17.47
CA ALA A 153 -4.52 9.04 18.20
C ALA A 153 -3.24 9.84 18.52
N GLU A 154 -2.70 10.56 17.55
CA GLU A 154 -1.53 11.44 17.74
C GLU A 154 -1.83 12.55 18.75
N GLY A 155 -2.98 13.21 18.63
CA GLY A 155 -3.39 14.27 19.56
C GLY A 155 -3.61 13.77 20.99
N LEU A 156 -4.17 12.57 21.16
CA LEU A 156 -4.35 11.95 22.48
C LEU A 156 -2.99 11.59 23.11
N ALA A 157 -2.08 11.01 22.32
CA ALA A 157 -0.73 10.66 22.79
C ALA A 157 0.08 11.91 23.18
N GLU A 158 0.03 12.98 22.38
CA GLU A 158 0.67 14.25 22.70
C GLU A 158 0.06 14.90 23.95
N GLY A 159 -1.28 14.86 24.06
CA GLY A 159 -2.00 15.37 25.24
C GLY A 159 -1.64 14.62 26.52
N GLU A 160 -1.54 13.29 26.47
CA GLU A 160 -1.13 12.47 27.61
C GLU A 160 0.31 12.77 28.03
N ALA A 161 1.24 12.84 27.08
CA ALA A 161 2.63 13.17 27.37
C ALA A 161 2.77 14.57 27.98
N LYS A 162 2.08 15.58 27.46
CA LYS A 162 2.05 16.94 28.04
C LYS A 162 1.49 16.95 29.45
N GLY A 163 0.35 16.29 29.69
CA GLY A 163 -0.26 16.23 31.01
C GLY A 163 0.65 15.54 32.04
N LYS A 164 1.30 14.43 31.67
CA LYS A 164 2.28 13.77 32.53
C LYS A 164 3.52 14.63 32.78
N ALA A 165 4.00 15.36 31.77
CA ALA A 165 5.13 16.26 31.89
C ALA A 165 4.85 17.40 32.88
N GLU A 166 3.69 18.04 32.76
CA GLU A 166 3.23 19.08 33.69
C GLU A 166 3.14 18.54 35.12
N LEU A 167 2.49 17.38 35.32
CA LEU A 167 2.39 16.74 36.63
C LEU A 167 3.77 16.41 37.23
N LEU A 168 4.70 15.89 36.43
CA LEU A 168 6.05 15.59 36.91
C LEU A 168 6.78 16.87 37.34
N LEU A 169 6.65 17.96 36.58
CA LEU A 169 7.26 19.23 36.93
C LEU A 169 6.72 19.77 38.26
N ASP A 170 5.40 19.70 38.49
CA ASP A 170 4.78 20.11 39.74
C ASP A 170 5.31 19.29 40.93
N ILE A 171 5.46 17.97 40.77
CA ILE A 171 6.03 17.08 41.80
C ILE A 171 7.48 17.46 42.09
N LEU A 172 8.30 17.66 41.06
CA LEU A 172 9.72 17.98 41.22
C LEU A 172 9.90 19.37 41.86
N GLU A 173 9.10 20.36 41.46
CA GLU A 173 9.12 21.70 42.06
C GLU A 173 8.71 21.65 43.53
N TYR A 174 7.67 20.89 43.87
CA TYR A 174 7.23 20.71 45.25
C TYR A 174 8.29 20.02 46.13
N ARG A 175 8.95 18.98 45.61
CA ARG A 175 9.90 18.17 46.38
C ARG A 175 11.31 18.74 46.48
N PHE A 176 11.80 19.36 45.41
CA PHE A 176 13.20 19.75 45.27
C PHE A 176 13.39 21.27 45.07
N GLY A 177 12.31 22.04 44.99
CA GLY A 177 12.35 23.45 44.67
C GLY A 177 12.48 23.72 43.16
N PRO A 178 12.86 24.94 42.75
CA PRO A 178 12.81 25.36 41.34
C PRO A 178 13.53 24.39 40.39
N VAL A 179 12.80 23.88 39.39
CA VAL A 179 13.35 22.96 38.39
C VAL A 179 14.14 23.74 37.32
N PRO A 180 15.42 23.41 37.06
CA PRO A 180 16.21 24.02 36.01
C PRO A 180 15.57 23.92 34.61
N ASN A 181 15.76 24.95 33.78
CA ASN A 181 15.14 25.04 32.46
C ASN A 181 15.54 23.91 31.49
N ASP A 182 16.76 23.39 31.62
CA ASP A 182 17.26 22.26 30.83
C ASP A 182 16.51 20.96 31.18
N VAL A 183 16.23 20.74 32.47
CA VAL A 183 15.42 19.61 32.96
C VAL A 183 13.97 19.76 32.49
N ARG A 184 13.41 20.97 32.57
CA ARG A 184 12.06 21.26 32.05
C ARG A 184 11.94 20.97 30.56
N ALA A 185 12.88 21.45 29.76
CA ALA A 185 12.91 21.19 28.32
C ALA A 185 13.08 19.71 27.99
N ARG A 186 13.84 18.96 28.80
CA ARG A 186 14.02 17.52 28.64
C ARG A 186 12.73 16.75 28.94
N ILE A 187 11.99 17.14 29.98
CA ILE A 187 10.71 16.51 30.35
C ILE A 187 9.65 16.77 29.27
N SER A 188 9.50 18.02 28.82
CA SER A 188 8.49 18.38 27.80
C SER A 188 8.69 17.74 26.42
N ARG A 189 9.90 17.25 26.11
CA ARG A 189 10.22 16.58 24.84
C ARG A 189 10.24 15.05 24.94
N SER A 190 9.99 14.50 26.13
CA SER A 190 10.02 13.06 26.35
C SER A 190 8.67 12.43 26.09
N ASP A 191 8.68 11.15 25.73
CA ASP A 191 7.48 10.35 25.56
C ASP A 191 6.81 10.02 26.92
N SER A 192 5.54 9.65 26.84
CA SER A 192 4.66 9.35 27.98
C SER A 192 5.24 8.27 28.92
N ASP A 193 5.85 7.23 28.38
CA ASP A 193 6.38 6.08 29.15
C ASP A 193 7.62 6.47 29.96
N ARG A 194 8.50 7.24 29.32
CA ARG A 194 9.69 7.79 29.97
C ARG A 194 9.32 8.75 31.10
N ILE A 195 8.31 9.59 30.90
CA ILE A 195 7.80 10.49 31.94
C ILE A 195 7.20 9.70 33.10
N SER A 196 6.40 8.67 32.83
CA SER A 196 5.86 7.78 33.87
C SER A 196 6.95 7.14 34.73
N THR A 197 8.06 6.73 34.12
CA THR A 197 9.22 6.20 34.85
C THR A 197 9.82 7.23 35.80
N TRP A 198 9.95 8.49 35.37
CA TRP A 198 10.44 9.57 36.21
C TRP A 198 9.47 9.93 37.34
N VAL A 199 8.16 9.86 37.11
CA VAL A 199 7.15 10.06 38.16
C VAL A 199 7.33 9.04 39.28
N CYS A 200 7.47 7.75 38.97
CA CYS A 200 7.71 6.73 40.00
C CYS A 200 9.00 7.00 40.77
N ARG A 201 10.09 7.33 40.07
CA ARG A 201 11.38 7.63 40.71
C ARG A 201 11.35 8.87 41.59
N ALA A 202 10.58 9.89 41.20
CA ALA A 202 10.44 11.12 41.96
C ALA A 202 9.82 10.89 43.34
N MET A 203 9.17 9.75 43.59
CA MET A 203 8.63 9.39 44.91
C MET A 203 9.72 8.90 45.87
N GLU A 204 10.76 8.23 45.36
CA GLU A 204 11.80 7.59 46.19
C GLU A 204 13.11 8.39 46.22
N ALA A 205 13.41 9.16 45.16
CA ALA A 205 14.65 9.89 45.04
C ALA A 205 14.83 10.97 46.12
N THR A 206 16.09 11.22 46.47
CA THR A 206 16.48 12.29 47.43
C THR A 206 16.97 13.56 46.73
N SER A 207 17.20 13.51 45.42
CA SER A 207 17.60 14.66 44.61
C SER A 207 17.04 14.61 43.19
N LEU A 208 17.02 15.77 42.52
CA LEU A 208 16.62 15.89 41.12
C LEU A 208 17.51 15.06 40.17
N ASP A 209 18.81 14.99 40.45
CA ASP A 209 19.76 14.25 39.61
C ASP A 209 19.49 12.74 39.65
N GLN A 210 19.12 12.18 40.81
CA GLN A 210 18.74 10.77 40.94
C GLN A 210 17.49 10.41 40.11
N VAL A 211 16.54 11.34 39.94
CA VAL A 211 15.36 11.12 39.09
C VAL A 211 15.77 11.09 37.61
N MET A 212 16.60 12.05 37.20
CA MET A 212 16.92 12.30 35.79
C MET A 212 18.05 11.40 35.25
N ASN A 213 18.98 10.96 36.10
CA ASN A 213 20.22 10.27 35.77
C ASN A 213 20.50 9.11 36.75
N PRO A 214 19.82 7.96 36.62
CA PRO A 214 19.87 6.86 37.59
C PRO A 214 21.22 6.11 37.66
N GLU A 215 22.13 6.30 36.71
CA GLU A 215 23.43 5.59 36.67
C GLU A 215 24.56 6.31 37.43
N LYS A 216 24.26 7.42 38.12
CA LYS A 216 25.23 8.17 38.95
C LYS A 216 24.91 8.09 40.45
N GLY A 217 24.51 6.91 40.92
CA GLY A 217 24.37 6.58 42.35
C GLY A 217 25.66 6.06 42.93
#